data_AF-A0A947CVL0-F1
#
_entry.id   AF-A0A947CVL0-F1
#
_cell.length_a   1.000
_cell.length_b   1.000
_cell.length_c   1.000
_cell.angle_alpha   90.00
_cell.angle_beta   90.00
_cell.angle_gamma   90.00
#
_symmetry.space_group_name_H-M   'P 1'
#
loop_
_entity.id
_entity.type
_entity.pdbx_description
1 polymer ?
#
loop_
_entity_poly.entity_id
_entity_poly.type
_entity_poly.pdbx_seq_one_letter_code
_entity_poly.pdbx_strand_id
1 'polypeptide(L)'
;MTTHGNRNSTREPRSARDRLCCEVCGARVLELRRRRCTLCYLKWAEARPVGLGAQCIGCAERRRDFLKSAEVLGSFVPMCFSCAGRMSRLPRIPPTLASLRLALDRNRRRRERRVGKPDTRVYKIDRRSTDRRLAGRLAGDQFIDIDDDMIIEIQELSSDSSERAELTRIHRSMPAR
;
A
#
# COMPACT_ATOMS: atom_id res chain seq x y z
N MET A 1 -36.24 -44.03 -2.46
CA MET A 1 -36.05 -43.42 -3.80
C MET A 1 -36.82 -42.11 -3.85
N THR A 2 -36.17 -40.97 -3.63
CA THR A 2 -36.80 -39.64 -3.69
C THR A 2 -35.86 -38.71 -4.44
N THR A 3 -36.15 -38.47 -5.71
CA THR A 3 -35.41 -37.56 -6.58
C THR A 3 -35.87 -36.13 -6.33
N HIS A 4 -34.98 -35.29 -5.78
CA HIS A 4 -35.22 -33.85 -5.66
C HIS A 4 -35.04 -33.20 -7.03
N GLY A 5 -36.16 -32.82 -7.65
CA GLY A 5 -36.22 -32.05 -8.88
C GLY A 5 -35.58 -30.67 -8.69
N ASN A 6 -34.39 -30.52 -9.26
CA ASN A 6 -33.64 -29.27 -9.27
C ASN A 6 -34.29 -28.31 -10.27
N ARG A 7 -35.15 -27.40 -9.78
CA ARG A 7 -35.75 -26.32 -10.57
C ARG A 7 -34.71 -25.26 -10.84
N ASN A 8 -33.85 -25.52 -11.82
CA ASN A 8 -33.05 -24.48 -12.47
C ASN A 8 -34.02 -23.52 -13.19
N SER A 9 -34.47 -22.48 -12.48
CA SER A 9 -35.17 -21.36 -13.09
C SER A 9 -34.19 -20.64 -14.02
N THR A 10 -34.29 -20.93 -15.31
CA THR A 10 -33.70 -20.13 -16.38
C THR A 10 -34.27 -18.72 -16.26
N ARG A 11 -33.52 -17.81 -15.63
CA ARG A 11 -33.80 -16.37 -15.68
C ARG A 11 -33.77 -15.97 -17.15
N GLU A 12 -34.94 -15.75 -17.73
CA GLU A 12 -35.06 -15.17 -19.06
C GLU A 12 -34.21 -13.89 -19.12
N PRO A 13 -33.42 -13.69 -20.19
CA PRO A 13 -32.65 -12.47 -20.34
C PRO A 13 -33.64 -11.31 -20.44
N ARG A 14 -33.55 -10.35 -19.49
CA ARG A 14 -34.33 -9.11 -19.50
C ARG A 14 -34.33 -8.54 -20.92
N SER A 15 -35.51 -8.49 -21.53
CA SER A 15 -35.68 -8.10 -22.92
C SER A 15 -35.02 -6.73 -23.19
N ALA A 16 -34.63 -6.46 -24.43
CA ALA A 16 -33.97 -5.21 -24.86
C ALA A 16 -34.76 -3.92 -24.52
N ARG A 17 -36.02 -4.04 -24.08
CA ARG A 17 -36.90 -2.96 -23.63
C ARG A 17 -36.53 -2.38 -22.26
N ASP A 18 -35.74 -3.09 -21.44
CA ASP A 18 -35.38 -2.62 -20.09
C ASP A 18 -34.03 -1.87 -20.02
N ARG A 19 -33.44 -1.52 -21.17
CA ARG A 19 -32.18 -0.76 -21.18
C ARG A 19 -32.44 0.70 -20.86
N LEU A 20 -31.77 1.21 -19.84
CA LEU A 20 -31.84 2.59 -19.39
C LEU A 20 -30.83 3.46 -20.17
N CYS A 21 -31.19 4.72 -20.46
CA CYS A 21 -30.34 5.67 -21.19
C CYS A 21 -29.50 6.54 -20.24
N CYS A 22 -28.20 6.65 -20.51
CA CYS A 22 -27.31 7.57 -19.79
C CYS A 22 -27.60 9.04 -20.13
N GLU A 23 -27.78 9.91 -19.14
CA GLU A 23 -28.02 11.36 -19.35
C GLU A 23 -26.83 12.12 -19.95
N VAL A 24 -25.61 11.54 -19.88
CA VAL A 24 -24.38 12.23 -20.30
C VAL A 24 -23.96 11.86 -21.72
N CYS A 25 -24.03 10.58 -22.07
CA CYS A 25 -23.56 10.08 -23.36
C CYS A 25 -24.63 9.36 -24.19
N GLY A 26 -25.87 9.24 -23.69
CA GLY A 26 -26.96 8.57 -24.40
C GLY A 26 -26.85 7.03 -24.49
N ALA A 27 -25.78 6.42 -23.99
CA ALA A 27 -25.59 4.98 -24.04
C ALA A 27 -26.73 4.21 -23.34
N ARG A 28 -27.23 3.15 -23.99
CA ARG A 28 -28.26 2.25 -23.44
C ARG A 28 -27.59 1.11 -22.65
N VAL A 29 -27.79 1.09 -21.33
CA VAL A 29 -27.15 0.16 -20.39
C VAL A 29 -28.18 -0.55 -19.52
N LEU A 30 -27.79 -1.67 -18.90
CA LEU A 30 -28.68 -2.43 -18.00
C LEU A 30 -28.88 -1.74 -16.64
N GLU A 31 -27.88 -0.99 -16.19
CA GLU A 31 -27.88 -0.34 -14.88
C GLU A 31 -27.31 1.07 -14.99
N LEU A 32 -27.95 2.01 -14.32
CA LEU A 32 -27.47 3.39 -14.17
C LEU A 32 -27.12 3.65 -12.72
N ARG A 33 -26.02 4.37 -12.50
CA ARG A 33 -25.64 4.88 -11.19
C ARG A 33 -25.74 6.39 -11.20
N ARG A 34 -26.65 6.95 -10.39
CA ARG A 34 -26.97 8.39 -10.39
C ARG A 34 -27.27 8.91 -11.82
N ARG A 35 -28.09 8.15 -12.56
CA ARG A 35 -28.49 8.43 -13.95
C ARG A 35 -27.36 8.44 -15.00
N ARG A 36 -26.18 7.91 -14.67
CA ARG A 36 -25.02 7.80 -15.55
C ARG A 36 -24.65 6.34 -15.80
N CYS A 37 -24.16 6.03 -16.99
CA CYS A 37 -23.53 4.74 -17.26
C CYS A 37 -22.24 4.61 -16.44
N THR A 38 -21.74 3.39 -16.27
CA THR A 38 -20.54 3.10 -15.46
C THR A 38 -19.34 3.96 -15.84
N LEU A 39 -19.07 4.15 -17.14
CA LEU A 39 -17.92 4.95 -17.59
C LEU A 39 -18.09 6.44 -17.28
N CYS A 40 -19.25 7.03 -17.59
CA CYS A 40 -19.54 8.43 -17.26
C CYS A 40 -19.58 8.67 -15.76
N TYR A 41 -20.06 7.69 -15.00
CA TYR A 41 -20.05 7.71 -13.54
C TYR A 41 -18.62 7.72 -12.99
N LEU A 42 -17.74 6.83 -13.47
CA LEU A 42 -16.34 6.75 -13.03
C LEU A 42 -15.58 8.06 -13.32
N LYS A 43 -15.68 8.57 -14.55
CA LYS A 43 -15.08 9.86 -14.92
C LYS A 43 -15.57 11.01 -14.02
N TRP A 44 -16.88 11.06 -13.78
CA TRP A 44 -17.46 12.06 -12.88
C TRP A 44 -16.98 11.90 -11.44
N ALA A 45 -16.93 10.67 -10.92
CA ALA A 45 -16.50 10.39 -9.56
C ALA A 45 -15.01 10.71 -9.35
N GLU A 46 -14.16 10.45 -10.35
CA GLU A 46 -12.72 10.74 -10.33
C GLU A 46 -12.42 12.24 -10.42
N ALA A 47 -13.21 12.99 -11.18
CA ALA A 47 -13.06 14.45 -11.31
C ALA A 47 -13.49 15.23 -10.04
N ARG A 48 -14.09 14.58 -9.04
CA ARG A 48 -14.56 15.27 -7.83
C ARG A 48 -13.38 15.81 -7.03
N PRO A 49 -13.38 17.11 -6.70
CA PRO A 49 -12.31 17.68 -5.89
C PRO A 49 -12.38 17.16 -4.45
N VAL A 50 -11.21 17.13 -3.82
CA VAL A 50 -11.09 16.94 -2.36
C VAL A 50 -10.95 18.31 -1.71
N GLY A 51 -11.73 18.55 -0.65
CA GLY A 51 -11.71 19.82 0.09
C GLY A 51 -10.35 20.14 0.71
N LEU A 52 -10.07 21.43 0.90
CA LEU A 52 -8.86 21.90 1.58
C LEU A 52 -8.83 21.39 3.03
N GLY A 53 -7.65 20.99 3.50
CA GLY A 53 -7.47 20.46 4.86
C GLY A 53 -8.07 19.06 5.08
N ALA A 54 -8.61 18.41 4.05
CA ALA A 54 -9.13 17.05 4.16
C ALA A 54 -8.04 16.05 4.55
N GLN A 55 -8.46 14.97 5.20
CA GLN A 55 -7.60 13.85 5.56
C GLN A 55 -8.26 12.53 5.17
N CYS A 56 -7.46 11.54 4.79
CA CYS A 56 -7.95 10.20 4.48
C CYS A 56 -8.69 9.60 5.69
N ILE A 57 -9.94 9.19 5.51
CA ILE A 57 -10.77 8.63 6.58
C ILE A 57 -10.22 7.31 7.17
N GLY A 58 -9.41 6.58 6.39
CA GLY A 58 -8.81 5.31 6.78
C GLY A 58 -7.47 5.46 7.51
N CYS A 59 -6.52 6.19 6.93
CA CYS A 59 -5.13 6.25 7.43
C CYS A 59 -4.65 7.66 7.83
N ALA A 60 -5.53 8.67 7.81
CA ALA A 60 -5.22 10.06 8.14
C ALA A 60 -4.09 10.71 7.32
N GLU A 61 -3.84 10.22 6.09
CA GLU A 61 -2.98 10.91 5.12
C GLU A 61 -3.54 12.31 4.84
N ARG A 62 -2.68 13.34 4.86
CA ARG A 62 -3.06 14.76 4.72
C ARG A 62 -2.54 15.39 3.42
N ARG A 63 -1.60 14.73 2.74
CA ARG A 63 -1.03 15.20 1.48
C ARG A 63 -2.10 15.16 0.40
N ARG A 64 -2.53 16.34 -0.05
CA ARG A 64 -3.66 16.54 -0.97
C ARG A 64 -3.51 15.75 -2.26
N ASP A 65 -2.31 15.69 -2.82
CA ASP A 65 -2.02 14.99 -4.08
C ASP A 65 -2.28 13.49 -4.01
N PHE A 66 -2.30 12.92 -2.80
CA PHE A 66 -2.61 11.50 -2.60
C PHE A 66 -4.07 11.23 -2.26
N LEU A 67 -4.90 12.26 -2.13
CA LEU A 67 -6.31 12.15 -1.77
C LEU A 67 -7.20 12.17 -3.02
N LYS A 68 -8.24 11.34 -2.98
CA LYS A 68 -9.37 11.37 -3.91
C LYS A 68 -10.69 11.29 -3.15
N SER A 69 -11.75 11.81 -3.76
CA SER A 69 -13.12 11.61 -3.29
C SER A 69 -13.56 10.20 -3.67
N ALA A 70 -13.98 9.39 -2.68
CA ALA A 70 -14.46 8.03 -2.90
C ALA A 70 -15.90 7.88 -2.39
N GLU A 71 -16.76 7.19 -3.14
CA GLU A 71 -18.12 6.89 -2.69
C GLU A 71 -18.12 5.67 -1.76
N VAL A 72 -18.62 5.86 -0.54
CA VAL A 72 -18.72 4.87 0.53
C VAL A 72 -20.14 4.92 1.08
N LEU A 73 -20.88 3.82 0.96
CA LEU A 73 -22.27 3.71 1.44
C LEU A 73 -23.15 4.89 0.95
N GLY A 74 -22.98 5.31 -0.30
CA GLY A 74 -23.74 6.41 -0.91
C GLY A 74 -23.24 7.83 -0.58
N SER A 75 -22.26 7.97 0.32
CA SER A 75 -21.65 9.24 0.69
C SER A 75 -20.25 9.40 0.09
N PHE A 76 -19.85 10.63 -0.22
CA PHE A 76 -18.48 10.90 -0.71
C PHE A 76 -17.58 11.28 0.46
N VAL A 77 -16.48 10.54 0.62
CA VAL A 77 -15.49 10.78 1.68
C VAL A 77 -14.07 10.87 1.10
N PRO A 78 -13.19 11.68 1.72
CA PRO A 78 -11.80 11.75 1.32
C PRO A 78 -11.06 10.46 1.69
N MET A 79 -10.41 9.85 0.70
CA MET A 79 -9.58 8.65 0.88
C MET A 79 -8.28 8.80 0.09
N CYS A 80 -7.18 8.28 0.62
CA CYS A 80 -5.98 8.17 -0.20
C CYS A 80 -6.12 7.05 -1.24
N PHE A 81 -5.40 7.12 -2.36
CA PHE A 81 -5.46 6.11 -3.44
C PHE A 81 -5.30 4.67 -2.92
N SER A 82 -4.41 4.49 -1.93
CA SER A 82 -4.18 3.20 -1.29
C SER A 82 -5.39 2.67 -0.50
N CYS A 83 -6.01 3.50 0.33
CA CYS A 83 -7.19 3.09 1.10
C CYS A 83 -8.40 2.89 0.19
N ALA A 84 -8.58 3.74 -0.82
CA ALA A 84 -9.66 3.59 -1.81
C ALA A 84 -9.53 2.28 -2.60
N GLY A 85 -8.33 1.95 -3.09
CA GLY A 85 -8.08 0.70 -3.83
C GLY A 85 -8.20 -0.56 -2.98
N ARG A 86 -7.97 -0.48 -1.66
CA ARG A 86 -8.26 -1.59 -0.74
C ARG A 86 -9.75 -1.76 -0.50
N MET A 87 -10.44 -0.64 -0.29
CA MET A 87 -11.88 -0.65 -0.06
C MET A 87 -12.65 -1.26 -1.24
N SER A 88 -12.25 -0.97 -2.48
CA SER A 88 -12.87 -1.56 -3.68
C SER A 88 -12.66 -3.07 -3.80
N ARG A 89 -11.73 -3.65 -3.05
CA ARG A 89 -11.44 -5.10 -3.01
C ARG A 89 -12.09 -5.80 -1.80
N LEU A 90 -12.74 -5.06 -0.91
CA LEU A 90 -13.47 -5.67 0.21
C LEU A 90 -14.70 -6.40 -0.33
N PRO A 91 -14.96 -7.66 0.09
CA PRO A 91 -16.12 -8.41 -0.37
C PRO A 91 -17.44 -7.74 0.04
N ARG A 92 -17.43 -7.06 1.20
CA ARG A 92 -18.54 -6.26 1.71
C ARG A 92 -17.98 -5.00 2.35
N ILE A 93 -18.58 -3.86 2.03
CA ILE A 93 -18.24 -2.59 2.66
C ILE A 93 -18.80 -2.61 4.10
N PRO A 94 -17.96 -2.43 5.13
CA PRO A 94 -18.42 -2.39 6.51
C PRO A 94 -19.39 -1.20 6.74
N PRO A 95 -20.46 -1.37 7.54
CA PRO A 95 -21.50 -0.35 7.70
C PRO A 95 -21.05 0.85 8.55
N THR A 96 -20.02 0.68 9.38
CA THR A 96 -19.55 1.74 10.29
C THR A 96 -18.16 2.24 9.90
N LEU A 97 -17.89 3.53 10.14
CA LEU A 97 -16.57 4.11 9.87
C LEU A 97 -15.47 3.46 10.72
N ALA A 98 -15.79 3.06 11.96
CA ALA A 98 -14.84 2.37 12.84
C ALA A 98 -14.45 0.99 12.26
N SER A 99 -15.43 0.20 11.81
CA SER A 99 -15.16 -1.09 11.17
C SER A 99 -14.46 -0.94 9.82
N LEU A 100 -14.77 0.11 9.07
CA LEU A 100 -14.05 0.44 7.84
C LEU A 100 -12.58 0.77 8.13
N ARG A 101 -12.29 1.58 9.15
CA ARG A 101 -10.92 1.89 9.58
C ARG A 101 -10.18 0.62 10.01
N LEU A 102 -10.83 -0.26 10.75
CA LEU A 102 -10.25 -1.54 11.17
C LEU A 102 -9.94 -2.44 9.97
N ALA A 103 -10.86 -2.56 9.01
CA ALA A 103 -10.68 -3.34 7.79
C ALA A 103 -9.58 -2.77 6.87
N LEU A 104 -9.43 -1.44 6.86
CA LEU A 104 -8.41 -0.75 6.06
C LEU A 104 -7.07 -0.59 6.79
N ASP A 105 -7.00 -0.94 8.08
CA ASP A 105 -5.82 -0.67 8.90
C ASP A 105 -4.58 -1.28 8.25
N ARG A 106 -3.63 -0.40 7.94
CA ARG A 106 -2.36 -0.75 7.30
C ARG A 106 -1.38 -1.36 8.28
N ASN A 107 -1.61 -1.23 9.59
CA ASN A 107 -0.62 -1.48 10.60
C ASN A 107 -0.30 -2.96 10.82
N ARG A 108 0.34 -3.59 9.84
CA ARG A 108 1.32 -4.65 10.10
C ARG A 108 2.35 -4.15 11.12
N ARG A 109 2.75 -2.86 11.07
CA ARG A 109 3.74 -2.25 11.98
C ARG A 109 3.29 -2.09 13.44
N ARG A 110 1.99 -1.93 13.76
CA ARG A 110 1.53 -2.00 15.17
C ARG A 110 1.48 -3.45 15.64
N ARG A 111 1.03 -4.36 14.77
CA ARG A 111 0.97 -5.81 15.04
C ARG A 111 2.36 -6.46 15.17
N GLU A 112 3.36 -5.94 14.46
CA GLU A 112 4.77 -6.34 14.46
C GLU A 112 5.66 -5.40 15.27
N ARG A 113 5.12 -4.59 16.19
CA ARG A 113 5.99 -4.14 17.28
C ARG A 113 6.46 -5.43 17.95
N ARG A 114 7.76 -5.71 17.87
CA ARG A 114 8.43 -6.85 18.50
C ARG A 114 8.34 -6.67 20.03
N VAL A 115 7.13 -6.74 20.57
CA VAL A 115 6.89 -6.78 22.01
C VAL A 115 7.13 -8.24 22.40
N GLY A 116 8.24 -8.49 23.11
CA GLY A 116 8.58 -9.82 23.62
C GLY A 116 9.34 -10.76 22.67
N LYS A 117 9.69 -10.34 21.44
CA LYS A 117 10.62 -11.14 20.60
C LYS A 117 12.07 -10.85 21.04
N PRO A 118 12.87 -11.86 21.42
CA PRO A 118 14.27 -11.64 21.78
C PRO A 118 15.01 -11.02 20.59
N ASP A 119 15.84 -10.01 20.86
CA ASP A 119 16.66 -9.40 19.81
C ASP A 119 17.65 -10.44 19.28
N THR A 120 17.48 -10.85 18.02
CA THR A 120 18.32 -11.86 17.35
C THR A 120 19.61 -11.28 16.78
N ARG A 121 19.88 -9.99 17.01
CA ARG A 121 21.14 -9.37 16.57
C ARG A 121 22.30 -9.87 17.44
N VAL A 122 23.40 -10.24 16.79
CA VAL A 122 24.67 -10.62 17.42
C VAL A 122 25.27 -9.43 18.20
N TYR A 123 25.13 -8.21 17.67
CA TYR A 123 25.58 -6.97 18.30
C TYR A 123 24.39 -6.06 18.63
N LYS A 124 24.15 -5.86 19.92
CA LYS A 124 23.09 -4.99 20.45
C LYS A 124 23.61 -3.55 20.59
N ILE A 125 23.90 -2.90 19.47
CA ILE A 125 24.18 -1.46 19.48
C ILE A 125 22.84 -0.74 19.68
N ASP A 126 22.69 -0.10 20.83
CA ASP A 126 21.53 0.72 21.13
C ASP A 126 21.55 1.98 20.26
N ARG A 127 20.65 2.05 19.27
CA ARG A 127 20.51 3.19 18.36
C ARG A 127 19.82 4.40 19.01
N ARG A 128 19.39 4.30 20.27
CA ARG A 128 18.64 5.36 20.97
C ARG A 128 19.39 5.95 22.17
N SER A 129 20.50 5.37 22.61
CA SER A 129 21.34 5.94 23.67
C SER A 129 22.29 7.02 23.17
N THR A 130 22.55 7.10 21.86
CA THR A 130 23.24 8.25 21.27
C THR A 130 22.25 9.40 21.10
N ASP A 131 22.15 10.18 22.16
CA ASP A 131 21.58 11.51 22.18
C ASP A 131 22.19 12.32 21.01
N ARG A 132 21.42 12.49 19.93
CA ARG A 132 21.85 13.25 18.74
C ARG A 132 22.20 14.71 19.07
N ARG A 133 21.96 15.16 20.31
CA ARG A 133 22.28 16.51 20.78
C ARG A 133 23.69 16.63 21.37
N LEU A 134 24.39 15.52 21.65
CA LEU A 134 25.76 15.56 22.20
C LEU A 134 26.86 15.43 21.13
N ALA A 135 26.52 15.05 19.90
CA ALA A 135 27.47 14.85 18.80
C ALA A 135 28.16 16.13 18.28
N GLY A 136 27.98 17.27 18.96
CA GLY A 136 28.63 18.53 18.62
C GLY A 136 29.69 19.02 19.60
N ARG A 137 29.89 18.39 20.79
CA ARG A 137 30.74 19.03 21.82
C ARG A 137 31.66 18.16 22.68
N LEU A 138 31.73 16.84 22.53
CA LEU A 138 32.71 16.06 23.31
C LEU A 138 33.42 15.00 22.47
N ALA A 139 34.65 15.35 22.10
CA ALA A 139 35.88 14.56 22.12
C ALA A 139 35.88 13.11 21.60
N GLY A 140 36.75 12.87 20.61
CA GLY A 140 37.47 11.60 20.48
C GLY A 140 36.98 10.66 19.38
N ASP A 141 37.32 11.01 18.13
CA ASP A 141 38.13 10.12 17.27
C ASP A 141 37.68 8.66 17.10
N GLN A 142 36.44 8.41 16.68
CA GLN A 142 36.04 7.12 16.06
C GLN A 142 34.94 7.31 15.00
N PHE A 143 35.05 8.35 14.17
CA PHE A 143 34.43 8.25 12.86
C PHE A 143 35.29 7.29 12.06
N ILE A 144 34.66 6.24 11.52
CA ILE A 144 35.28 5.46 10.45
C ILE A 144 35.37 6.44 9.29
N ASP A 145 36.51 7.11 9.14
CA ASP A 145 36.83 7.85 7.93
C ASP A 145 36.82 6.82 6.80
N ILE A 146 35.79 6.93 5.98
CA ILE A 146 35.75 6.23 4.71
C ILE A 146 36.73 7.02 3.85
N ASP A 147 37.97 6.55 3.78
CA ASP A 147 38.98 7.13 2.90
C ASP A 147 38.42 7.18 1.47
N ASP A 148 38.51 8.33 0.82
CA ASP A 148 38.07 8.55 -0.56
C ASP A 148 38.88 7.69 -1.57
N ASP A 149 39.93 7.00 -1.12
CA ASP A 149 40.75 6.04 -1.89
C ASP A 149 40.27 4.58 -1.81
N MET A 150 39.14 4.31 -1.15
CA MET A 150 38.60 2.94 -1.06
C MET A 150 37.95 2.49 -2.37
N ILE A 151 38.72 1.79 -3.21
CA ILE A 151 38.24 1.20 -4.47
C ILE A 151 37.45 -0.09 -4.18
N ILE A 152 36.14 -0.07 -4.43
CA ILE A 152 35.29 -1.26 -4.39
C ILE A 152 35.32 -1.92 -5.77
N GLU A 153 36.09 -2.99 -5.93
CA GLU A 153 36.06 -3.80 -7.15
C GLU A 153 34.80 -4.68 -7.17
N ILE A 154 33.82 -4.29 -7.99
CA ILE A 154 32.67 -5.15 -8.30
C ILE A 154 33.13 -6.12 -9.39
N GLN A 155 33.52 -7.34 -9.02
CA GLN A 155 33.75 -8.38 -10.01
C GLN A 155 32.42 -8.73 -10.69
N GLU A 156 32.31 -8.40 -11.98
CA GLU A 156 31.23 -8.87 -12.83
C GLU A 156 31.36 -10.39 -12.98
N LEU A 157 30.44 -11.11 -12.35
CA LEU A 157 30.32 -12.56 -12.49
C LEU A 157 30.02 -12.90 -13.95
N SER A 158 30.99 -13.50 -14.63
CA SER A 158 30.69 -14.40 -15.74
C SER A 158 29.79 -15.51 -15.19
N SER A 159 28.68 -15.71 -15.89
CA SER A 159 27.63 -16.64 -15.51
C SER A 159 28.11 -18.08 -15.72
N ASP A 160 28.84 -18.62 -14.76
CA ASP A 160 28.92 -20.07 -14.57
C ASP A 160 28.73 -20.43 -13.10
N SER A 161 27.75 -21.31 -12.93
CA SER A 161 27.05 -21.61 -11.71
C SER A 161 27.63 -22.85 -11.03
N SER A 162 28.45 -22.66 -10.00
CA SER A 162 28.61 -23.64 -8.90
C SER A 162 29.70 -23.16 -7.93
N GLU A 163 29.29 -22.61 -6.79
CA GLU A 163 30.00 -22.56 -5.48
C GLU A 163 29.63 -21.26 -4.74
N ARG A 164 28.42 -21.27 -4.17
CA ARG A 164 27.80 -20.11 -3.54
C ARG A 164 28.11 -19.98 -2.04
N ALA A 165 29.25 -20.54 -1.60
CA ALA A 165 29.48 -20.80 -0.19
C ALA A 165 30.87 -20.42 0.31
N GLU A 166 31.56 -19.39 -0.21
CA GLU A 166 32.81 -18.97 0.45
C GLU A 166 33.34 -17.55 0.12
N LEU A 167 32.51 -16.49 0.05
CA LEU A 167 33.02 -15.18 -0.40
C LEU A 167 32.60 -13.98 0.47
N THR A 168 33.16 -13.94 1.68
CA THR A 168 33.54 -12.67 2.33
C THR A 168 34.81 -12.89 3.15
N ARG A 169 35.95 -13.11 2.49
CA ARG A 169 37.27 -12.97 3.14
C ARG A 169 37.76 -11.55 2.95
N ILE A 170 37.88 -10.82 4.06
CA ILE A 170 38.53 -9.50 4.10
C ILE A 170 40.03 -9.76 4.20
N HIS A 171 40.78 -9.42 3.16
CA HIS A 171 42.25 -9.42 3.23
C HIS A 171 42.75 -8.02 3.59
N ARG A 172 43.61 -7.94 4.61
CA ARG A 172 44.40 -6.73 4.90
C ARG A 172 45.67 -6.79 4.06
N SER A 173 45.88 -5.83 3.16
CA SER A 173 47.20 -5.61 2.58
C SER A 173 48.12 -5.09 3.67
N MET A 174 49.28 -5.73 3.83
CA MET A 174 50.36 -5.17 4.66
C MET A 174 51.12 -4.13 3.83
N PRO A 175 51.49 -2.99 4.42
CA PRO A 175 52.28 -1.99 3.71
C PRO A 175 53.68 -2.53 3.43
N ALA A 176 54.16 -2.25 2.22
CA ALA A 176 55.53 -2.56 1.80
C ALA A 176 56.54 -1.78 2.67
N ARG A 177 57.64 -2.46 3.05
CA ARG A 177 58.75 -1.89 3.80
C ARG A 177 59.61 -0.97 2.95
#